data_AF-A0A1J4N856-F1
#
_entry.id   AF-A0A1J4N856-F1
#
_cell.length_a   1.000
_cell.length_b   1.000
_cell.length_c   1.000
_cell.angle_alpha   90.00
_cell.angle_beta   90.00
_cell.angle_gamma   90.00
#
_symmetry.space_group_name_H-M   'P 1'
#
loop_
_entity.id
_entity.type
_entity.pdbx_description
1 polymer ?
#
loop_
_entity_poly.entity_id
_entity_poly.type
_entity_poly.pdbx_seq_one_letter_code
_entity_poly.pdbx_strand_id
1 'polypeptide(L)' 'MSYLDEFLRALMGPHERAAILAVRERRTSGVEELTFNVSNVVLDFDASTATVEDDLDADVSETVGLNDFFDRVAAIDLDA' A
#
# COMPACT_ATOMS: atom_id res chain seq x y z
N MET A 1 -8.30 0.15 -15.23
CA MET A 1 -7.97 -0.46 -13.92
C MET A 1 -6.81 0.36 -13.40
N SER A 2 -6.89 0.90 -12.18
CA SER A 2 -5.79 1.68 -11.63
C SER A 2 -4.68 0.72 -11.17
N TYR A 3 -3.45 1.21 -11.06
CA TYR A 3 -2.32 0.38 -10.62
C TYR A 3 -2.50 -0.05 -9.16
N LEU A 4 -3.11 0.81 -8.34
CA LEU A 4 -3.53 0.45 -6.98
C LEU A 4 -4.51 -0.74 -6.99
N ASP A 5 -5.52 -0.74 -7.86
CA ASP A 5 -6.46 -1.88 -7.95
C ASP A 5 -5.76 -3.19 -8.36
N GLU A 6 -4.77 -3.11 -9.24
CA GLU A 6 -3.93 -4.24 -9.64
C GLU A 6 -3.10 -4.75 -8.47
N PHE A 7 -2.40 -3.84 -7.78
CA PHE A 7 -1.61 -4.16 -6.59
C PHE A 7 -2.46 -4.85 -5.52
N LEU A 8 -3.63 -4.29 -5.18
CA LEU A 8 -4.51 -4.81 -4.14
C LEU A 8 -5.10 -6.20 -4.48
N ARG A 9 -5.28 -6.52 -5.77
CA ARG A 9 -5.95 -7.79 -6.18
C ARG A 9 -5.00 -8.88 -6.63
N ALA A 10 -3.89 -8.52 -7.27
CA ALA A 10 -3.00 -9.46 -7.93
C ALA A 10 -1.66 -9.62 -7.21
N LEU A 11 -1.20 -8.58 -6.51
CA LEU A 11 0.14 -8.55 -5.90
C LEU A 11 0.10 -8.61 -4.37
N MET A 12 -1.02 -8.20 -3.76
CA MET A 12 -1.19 -8.21 -2.31
C MET A 12 -1.56 -9.61 -1.79
N GLY A 13 -0.67 -10.18 -0.98
CA GLY A 13 -0.94 -11.39 -0.23
C GLY A 13 -1.22 -11.14 1.26
N PRO A 14 -1.44 -12.23 2.03
CA PRO A 14 -1.69 -12.16 3.47
C PRO A 14 -0.56 -11.51 4.26
N HIS A 15 0.68 -11.71 3.83
CA HIS A 15 1.85 -11.16 4.51
C HIS A 15 1.96 -9.65 4.31
N GLU A 16 1.83 -9.18 3.08
CA GLU A 16 1.88 -7.78 2.67
C GLU A 16 0.77 -7.00 3.38
N ARG A 17 -0.47 -7.53 3.37
CA ARG A 17 -1.60 -6.96 4.09
C ARG A 17 -1.32 -6.83 5.59
N ALA A 18 -0.80 -7.89 6.22
CA ALA A 18 -0.48 -7.86 7.64
C ALA A 18 0.62 -6.84 7.97
N ALA A 19 1.66 -6.74 7.13
CA ALA A 19 2.75 -5.78 7.31
C ALA A 19 2.26 -4.33 7.23
N ILE A 20 1.44 -3.99 6.22
CA ILE A 20 0.86 -2.65 6.05
C ILE A 20 -0.02 -2.28 7.24
N LEU A 21 -0.91 -3.18 7.67
CA LEU A 21 -1.80 -2.93 8.82
C LEU A 21 -1.01 -2.80 10.13
N ALA A 22 0.07 -3.56 10.30
CA ALA A 22 0.94 -3.40 11.46
C ALA A 22 1.65 -2.04 11.48
N VAL A 23 1.94 -1.42 10.33
CA VAL A 23 2.48 -0.06 10.28
C VAL A 23 1.42 0.96 10.71
N ARG A 24 0.16 0.81 10.27
CA ARG A 24 -0.98 1.63 10.71
C ARG A 24 -1.11 1.68 12.23
N GLU A 25 -0.92 0.55 12.91
CA GLU A 25 -1.05 0.46 14.37
C GLU A 25 0.13 1.08 15.14
N ARG A 26 1.33 1.07 14.54
CA ARG A 26 2.57 1.46 15.23
C ARG A 26 2.98 2.91 14.98
N ARG A 27 2.50 3.55 13.91
CA ARG A 27 2.98 4.85 13.44
C ARG A 27 1.85 5.85 13.33
N THR A 28 2.15 7.10 13.71
CA THR A 28 1.23 8.24 13.58
C THR A 28 1.89 9.45 12.90
N SER A 29 3.16 9.34 12.51
CA SER A 29 3.95 10.42 11.90
C SER A 29 5.17 9.86 11.15
N GLY A 30 5.72 10.66 10.24
CA GLY A 30 6.85 10.31 9.39
C GLY A 30 6.46 9.52 8.14
N VAL A 31 7.48 9.03 7.45
CA VAL A 31 7.34 8.22 6.23
C VAL A 31 7.85 6.81 6.50
N GLU A 32 7.11 5.81 6.04
CA GLU A 32 7.52 4.40 6.03
C GLU A 32 7.45 3.87 4.60
N GLU A 33 8.50 3.19 4.16
CA GLU A 33 8.57 2.55 2.84
C GLU A 33 8.62 1.03 3.02
N LEU A 34 7.76 0.33 2.29
CA LEU A 34 7.63 -1.12 2.31
C LEU A 34 7.76 -1.66 0.88
N THR A 35 8.78 -2.47 0.63
CA THR A 35 8.99 -3.14 -0.67
C THR A 35 8.38 -4.54 -0.65
N PHE A 36 7.49 -4.81 -1.60
CA PHE A 36 6.82 -6.09 -1.80
C PHE A 36 6.97 -6.55 -3.26
N ASN A 37 7.86 -7.53 -3.49
CA ASN A 37 8.20 -8.01 -4.83
C ASN A 37 8.61 -6.86 -5.79
N VAL A 38 7.75 -6.53 -6.74
CA VAL A 38 7.94 -5.48 -7.76
C VAL A 38 7.17 -4.20 -7.45
N SER A 39 6.63 -4.06 -6.24
CA SER A 39 5.89 -2.88 -5.83
C SER A 39 6.47 -2.28 -4.56
N ASN A 40 6.63 -0.97 -4.53
CA ASN A 40 6.95 -0.21 -3.33
C ASN A 40 5.69 0.48 -2.82
N VAL A 41 5.49 0.45 -1.49
CA VAL A 41 4.40 1.15 -0.81
C VAL A 41 5.02 2.18 0.12
N VAL A 42 4.79 3.45 -0.17
CA VAL A 42 5.21 4.59 0.65
C VAL A 42 4.01 5.07 1.46
N LEU A 43 4.10 5.01 2.78
CA LEU A 43 3.10 5.49 3.72
C LEU A 43 3.62 6.79 4.36
N ASP A 44 3.14 7.93 3.89
CA ASP A 44 3.49 9.24 4.43
C ASP A 44 2.39 9.71 5.39
N PHE A 45 2.66 9.56 6.69
CA PHE A 45 1.76 9.97 7.76
C PHE A 45 1.72 11.48 7.96
N ASP A 46 2.79 12.19 7.59
CA ASP A 46 2.86 13.63 7.72
C ASP A 46 2.04 14.32 6.62
N ALA A 47 2.08 13.79 5.39
CA ALA A 47 1.25 14.23 4.27
C ALA A 47 -0.14 13.57 4.23
N SER A 48 -0.38 12.54 5.05
CA SER A 48 -1.62 11.73 5.04
C SER A 48 -1.90 11.07 3.69
N THR A 49 -0.86 10.59 3.01
CA THR A 49 -0.94 9.93 1.71
C THR A 49 -0.28 8.56 1.71
N ALA A 50 -0.78 7.66 0.87
CA ALA A 50 -0.13 6.41 0.52
C ALA A 50 0.16 6.40 -0.98
N THR A 51 1.39 6.03 -1.36
CA THR A 51 1.79 5.86 -2.76
C THR A 51 2.15 4.40 -2.99
N VAL A 52 1.67 3.83 -4.09
CA VAL A 52 2.10 2.53 -4.59
C VAL A 52 2.83 2.75 -5.90
N GLU A 53 4.07 2.27 -6.00
CA GLU A 53 4.97 2.46 -7.13
C GLU A 53 5.38 1.10 -7.68
N ASP A 54 5.51 0.97 -8.99
CA ASP A 54 6.17 -0.18 -9.61
C ASP A 54 7.69 0.02 -9.55
N ASP A 55 8.39 -0.95 -8.94
CA ASP A 55 9.84 -0.92 -8.80
C ASP A 55 10.56 -1.13 -10.15
N LEU A 56 9.86 -1.72 -11.14
CA LEU A 56 10.37 -1.95 -12.49
C LEU A 56 10.06 -0.80 -13.45
N ASP A 57 9.03 0.01 -13.15
CA ASP A 57 8.63 1.15 -13.96
C ASP A 57 8.18 2.33 -13.08
N ALA A 58 9.09 3.26 -12.83
CA ALA A 58 8.84 4.43 -11.98
C ALA A 58 7.77 5.39 -12.54
N ASP A 59 7.41 5.28 -13.82
CA ASP A 59 6.30 6.06 -14.39
C ASP A 59 4.93 5.48 -13.96
N VAL A 60 4.92 4.26 -13.41
CA VAL A 60 3.73 3.60 -12.87
C VAL A 60 3.69 3.80 -11.36
N SER A 61 2.96 4.83 -10.95
CA SER A 61 2.68 5.09 -9.54
C SER A 61 1.26 5.59 -9.33
N GLU A 62 0.74 5.39 -8.13
CA GLU A 62 -0.56 5.91 -7.73
C GLU A 62 -0.54 6.35 -6.28
N THR A 63 -0.94 7.60 -6.05
CA THR A 63 -1.07 8.20 -4.72
C THR A 63 -2.54 8.37 -4.34
N VAL A 64 -2.89 7.91 -3.15
CA VAL A 64 -4.24 8.02 -2.56
C VAL A 64 -4.17 8.53 -1.12
N GLY A 65 -5.32 8.86 -0.53
CA GLY A 65 -5.38 9.23 0.88
C GLY A 65 -5.04 8.03 1.78
N LEU A 66 -4.23 8.26 2.82
CA LEU A 66 -3.71 7.20 3.68
C LEU A 66 -4.81 6.37 4.36
N ASN A 67 -5.89 7.01 4.82
CA ASN A 67 -7.02 6.31 5.43
C ASN A 67 -7.81 5.47 4.41
N ASP A 68 -8.05 6.02 3.21
CA ASP A 68 -8.72 5.30 2.12
C ASP A 68 -7.89 4.07 1.71
N PHE A 69 -6.57 4.24 1.61
CA PHE A 69 -5.66 3.12 1.36
C PHE A 69 -5.80 2.03 2.42
N PHE A 70 -5.74 2.37 3.71
CA PHE A 70 -5.87 1.38 4.77
C PHE A 70 -7.24 0.69 4.81
N ASP A 71 -8.32 1.43 4.51
CA ASP A 71 -9.66 0.86 4.45
C ASP A 71 -9.78 -0.13 3.28
N ARG A 72 -9.19 0.19 2.12
CA ARG A 72 -9.10 -0.73 0.98
C ARG A 72 -8.28 -1.97 1.30
N VAL A 73 -7.09 -1.80 1.90
CA VAL A 73 -6.22 -2.92 2.32
C VAL A 73 -6.94 -3.83 3.33
N ALA A 74 -7.67 -3.25 4.28
CA ALA A 74 -8.45 -4.01 5.25
C ALA A 74 -9.60 -4.78 4.62
N ALA A 75 -10.21 -4.26 3.55
CA ALA A 75 -11.37 -4.84 2.87
C ALA A 75 -11.06 -5.93 1.84
N ILE A 76 -9.78 -6.16 1.49
CA ILE A 76 -9.41 -7.23 0.56
C ILE A 76 -9.73 -8.59 1.18
N ASP A 77 -10.44 -9.40 0.41
CA ASP A 77 -10.65 -10.82 0.67
C ASP A 77 -9.47 -11.60 0.07
N LEU A 78 -8.69 -12.25 0.94
CA LEU A 78 -7.49 -13.01 0.56
C LEU A 78 -7.74 -14.53 0.57
N ASP A 79 -8.96 -14.98 0.85
CA ASP A 79 -9.34 -16.40 0.93
C ASP A 79 -9.98 -16.93 -0.38
N ALA A 80 -9.85 -16.19 -1.50
CA ALA A 80 -10.45 -16.52 -2.80
C ALA A 80 -9.58 -17.40 -3.71
#